data_AF-A0A540VRL1-F1
#
_entry.id   AF-A0A540VRL1-F1
#
_cell.length_a   1.000
_cell.length_b   1.000
_cell.length_c   1.000
_cell.angle_alpha   90.00
_cell.angle_beta   90.00
_cell.angle_gamma   90.00
#
_symmetry.space_group_name_H-M   'P 1'
#
loop_
_entity.id
_entity.type
_entity.pdbx_description
1 polymer ?
#
loop_
_entity_poly.entity_id
_entity_poly.type
_entity_poly.pdbx_seq_one_letter_code
_entity_poly.pdbx_strand_id
1 'polypeptide(L)'
;MAEVIAIVQEVEGDVWARSADGEMRLLRSGDSVFAGETVVTAQDARVNLDLDNGETVQLAGGQSLFMSTEMLADAEPSSEEQAVTDPGAEEVLALLEGDGDILEELEDPAAGT
;
A
#
# COMPACT_ATOMS: atom_id res chain seq x y z
N MET A 1 -27.03 4.50 8.13
CA MET A 1 -26.39 5.64 8.81
C MET A 1 -24.91 5.38 8.68
N ALA A 2 -24.11 6.33 8.20
CA ALA A 2 -22.66 6.17 8.17
C ALA A 2 -22.14 6.30 9.60
N GLU A 3 -21.39 5.32 10.08
CA GLU A 3 -20.79 5.33 11.41
C GLU A 3 -19.49 6.10 11.36
N VAL A 4 -19.32 7.11 12.22
CA VAL A 4 -18.05 7.82 12.35
C VAL A 4 -17.10 6.90 13.11
N ILE A 5 -15.96 6.57 12.52
CA ILE A 5 -14.96 5.70 13.16
C ILE A 5 -13.64 6.41 13.42
N ALA A 6 -13.44 7.61 12.86
CA ALA A 6 -12.27 8.43 13.16
C ALA A 6 -12.58 9.93 13.03
N ILE A 7 -11.80 10.75 13.72
CA ILE A 7 -11.82 12.20 13.70
C ILE A 7 -10.42 12.69 13.37
N VAL A 8 -10.33 13.65 12.47
CA VAL A 8 -9.07 14.28 12.10
C VAL A 8 -8.61 15.20 13.22
N GLN A 9 -7.51 14.89 13.89
CA GLN A 9 -6.92 15.77 14.90
C GLN A 9 -6.13 16.89 14.23
N GLU A 10 -5.25 16.52 13.29
CA GLU A 10 -4.30 17.43 12.66
C GLU A 10 -4.10 17.06 11.20
N VAL A 11 -4.03 18.05 10.32
CA VAL A 11 -3.76 17.90 8.88
C VAL A 11 -2.69 18.89 8.47
N GLU A 12 -1.65 18.36 7.84
CA GLU A 12 -0.63 19.11 7.13
C GLU A 12 -0.74 18.77 5.63
N GLY A 13 -0.88 19.76 4.77
CA GLY A 13 -1.04 19.54 3.32
C GLY A 13 -2.46 19.12 2.90
N ASP A 14 -2.55 18.42 1.77
CA ASP A 14 -3.82 17.99 1.18
C ASP A 14 -4.13 16.53 1.49
N VAL A 15 -5.32 16.31 2.06
CA VAL A 15 -5.81 14.99 2.48
C VAL A 15 -7.24 14.85 2.00
N TRP A 16 -7.57 13.69 1.45
CA TRP A 16 -8.90 13.40 0.91
C TRP A 16 -9.47 12.13 1.54
N ALA A 17 -10.75 12.15 1.89
CA ALA A 17 -11.54 10.95 2.15
C ALA A 17 -12.28 10.57 0.88
N ARG A 18 -12.09 9.33 0.43
CA ARG A 18 -12.85 8.73 -0.66
C ARG A 18 -13.95 7.86 -0.06
N SER A 19 -15.21 8.23 -0.30
CA SER A 19 -16.35 7.43 0.13
C SER A 19 -16.45 6.11 -0.67
N ALA A 20 -17.27 5.17 -0.21
CA ALA A 20 -17.56 3.91 -0.91
C ALA A 20 -18.11 4.12 -2.33
N ASP A 21 -18.80 5.25 -2.57
CA ASP A 21 -19.29 5.67 -3.89
C ASP A 21 -18.18 6.23 -4.80
N GLY A 22 -16.95 6.39 -4.28
CA GLY A 22 -15.81 6.96 -4.99
C GLY A 22 -15.72 8.48 -4.96
N GLU A 23 -16.60 9.17 -4.24
CA GLU A 23 -16.54 10.62 -4.06
C GLU A 23 -15.35 11.00 -3.18
N MET A 24 -14.49 11.90 -3.68
CA MET A 24 -13.34 12.42 -2.96
C MET A 24 -13.71 13.73 -2.25
N ARG A 25 -13.53 13.77 -0.94
CA ARG A 25 -13.82 14.92 -0.08
C ARG A 25 -12.56 15.38 0.63
N LEU A 26 -12.22 16.65 0.53
CA LEU A 26 -11.06 17.19 1.23
C LEU A 26 -11.30 17.14 2.75
N LEU A 27 -10.41 16.48 3.47
CA LEU A 27 -10.39 16.41 4.92
C LEU A 27 -9.66 17.61 5.52
N ARG A 28 -10.10 18.01 6.71
CA ARG A 28 -9.51 19.10 7.49
C ARG A 28 -9.47 18.69 8.96
N SER A 29 -8.64 19.37 9.76
CA SER A 29 -8.67 19.20 11.21
C SER A 29 -10.10 19.42 11.75
N GLY A 30 -10.54 18.51 12.61
CA GLY A 30 -11.89 18.42 13.17
C GLY A 30 -12.92 17.69 12.31
N ASP A 31 -12.54 17.21 11.12
CA ASP A 31 -13.46 16.52 10.23
C ASP A 31 -13.64 15.03 10.63
N SER A 32 -14.83 14.49 10.37
CA SER A 32 -15.18 13.11 10.73
C SER A 32 -15.04 12.19 9.52
N VAL A 33 -14.44 11.02 9.76
CA VAL A 33 -14.25 9.96 8.77
C VAL A 33 -15.15 8.79 9.13
N PHE A 34 -15.83 8.26 8.12
CA PHE A 34 -16.83 7.22 8.27
C PHE A 34 -16.29 5.83 7.94
N ALA A 35 -16.93 4.81 8.50
CA ALA A 35 -16.67 3.42 8.15
C ALA A 35 -16.94 3.17 6.67
N GLY A 36 -15.98 2.53 5.99
CA GLY A 36 -16.01 2.24 4.56
C GLY A 36 -15.40 3.33 3.68
N GLU A 37 -14.85 4.40 4.25
CA GLU A 37 -14.10 5.42 3.50
C GLU A 37 -12.62 5.06 3.36
N THR A 38 -11.95 5.58 2.33
CA THR A 38 -10.49 5.50 2.18
C THR A 38 -9.89 6.89 2.38
N VAL A 39 -9.04 7.07 3.38
CA VAL A 39 -8.25 8.29 3.52
C VAL A 39 -7.03 8.22 2.59
N VAL A 40 -6.80 9.27 1.81
CA VAL A 40 -5.71 9.39 0.84
C VAL A 40 -4.97 10.69 1.14
N THR A 41 -3.67 10.62 1.35
CA THR A 41 -2.81 11.78 1.62
C THR A 41 -1.96 12.12 0.39
N ALA A 42 -1.75 13.41 0.10
CA ALA A 42 -0.79 13.85 -0.92
C ALA A 42 0.66 13.49 -0.52
N GLN A 43 1.59 13.44 -1.48
CA GLN A 43 3.00 13.08 -1.25
C GLN A 43 3.72 13.94 -0.19
N ASP A 44 3.33 15.21 -0.05
CA ASP A 44 3.87 16.16 0.94
C ASP A 44 2.87 16.45 2.08
N ALA A 45 1.89 15.57 2.31
CA ALA A 45 0.89 15.73 3.37
C ALA A 45 1.18 14.86 4.60
N ARG A 46 0.58 15.18 5.75
CA ARG A 46 0.51 14.32 6.93
C ARG A 46 -0.84 14.50 7.61
N VAL A 47 -1.38 13.43 8.20
CA VAL A 47 -2.62 13.51 8.99
C VAL A 47 -2.54 12.65 10.23
N ASN A 48 -3.04 13.19 11.34
CA ASN A 48 -3.31 12.45 12.56
C ASN A 48 -4.82 12.23 12.69
N LEU A 49 -5.21 10.96 12.72
CA LEU A 49 -6.58 10.51 12.89
C LEU A 49 -6.73 9.90 14.27
N ASP A 50 -7.73 10.32 15.02
CA ASP A 50 -8.15 9.72 16.29
C ASP A 50 -9.34 8.81 16.00
N LEU A 51 -9.16 7.50 16.19
CA LEU A 51 -10.20 6.52 16.00
C LEU A 51 -11.15 6.55 17.19
N ASP A 52 -12.43 6.23 16.96
CA ASP A 52 -13.46 6.18 18.01
C ASP A 52 -13.16 5.10 19.09
N ASN A 53 -12.28 4.14 18.79
CA ASN A 53 -11.78 3.16 19.75
C ASN A 53 -10.71 3.72 20.71
N GLY A 54 -10.29 4.98 20.54
CA GLY A 54 -9.27 5.64 21.35
C GLY A 54 -7.84 5.45 20.88
N GLU A 55 -7.63 4.85 19.70
CA GLU A 55 -6.32 4.79 19.06
C GLU A 55 -6.06 5.99 18.16
N THR A 56 -4.78 6.31 17.94
CA THR A 56 -4.39 7.37 17.02
C THR A 56 -3.57 6.78 15.89
N VAL A 57 -4.01 7.03 14.65
CA VAL A 57 -3.31 6.63 13.44
C VAL A 57 -2.74 7.86 12.75
N GLN A 58 -1.43 7.82 12.50
CA GLN A 58 -0.73 8.83 11.72
C GLN A 58 -0.49 8.30 10.31
N LEU A 59 -0.89 9.05 9.29
CA LEU A 59 -0.49 8.80 7.91
C LEU A 59 0.49 9.87 7.45
N ALA A 60 1.61 9.43 6.87
CA ALA A 60 2.53 10.25 6.13
C ALA A 60 2.11 10.39 4.67
N GLY A 61 2.74 11.33 3.96
CA GLY A 61 2.34 11.71 2.63
C GLY A 61 2.55 10.62 1.59
N GLY A 62 1.60 10.52 0.66
CA GLY A 62 1.59 9.49 -0.37
C GLY A 62 1.04 8.15 0.11
N GLN A 63 0.49 8.10 1.32
CA GLN A 63 -0.16 6.91 1.86
C GLN A 63 -1.68 6.97 1.68
N SER A 64 -2.30 5.80 1.58
CA SER A 64 -3.75 5.65 1.67
C SER A 64 -4.11 4.58 2.70
N LEU A 65 -5.20 4.81 3.42
CA LEU A 65 -5.70 3.91 4.47
C LEU A 65 -7.20 3.70 4.32
N PHE A 66 -7.61 2.44 4.29
CA PHE A 66 -9.01 2.08 4.27
C PHE A 66 -9.58 1.98 5.68
N MET A 67 -10.62 2.75 5.95
CA MET A 67 -11.31 2.83 7.23
C MET A 67 -12.33 1.70 7.33
N SER A 68 -11.88 0.49 7.69
CA SER A 68 -12.75 -0.67 7.89
C SER A 68 -13.13 -0.84 9.37
N THR A 69 -14.30 -1.40 9.65
CA THR A 69 -14.69 -1.85 11.01
C THR A 69 -13.70 -2.87 11.59
N GLU A 70 -12.96 -3.60 10.74
CA GLU A 70 -11.93 -4.56 11.16
C GLU A 70 -10.69 -3.87 11.74
N MET A 71 -10.31 -2.67 11.27
CA MET A 71 -9.26 -1.86 11.91
C MET A 71 -9.59 -1.50 13.36
N LEU A 72 -10.87 -1.47 13.72
CA LEU A 72 -11.30 -1.21 15.10
C LEU A 72 -10.99 -2.38 16.05
N ALA A 73 -10.79 -3.59 15.50
CA ALA A 73 -10.55 -4.83 16.24
C ALA A 73 -9.08 -5.30 16.17
N ASP A 74 -8.33 -4.86 15.15
CA ASP A 74 -6.95 -5.27 14.88
C ASP A 74 -6.06 -4.02 14.75
N ALA A 75 -5.62 -3.57 15.91
CA ALA A 75 -4.84 -2.36 16.14
C ALA A 75 -3.38 -2.50 15.69
N GLU A 76 -3.11 -2.67 14.40
CA GLU A 76 -1.76 -2.51 13.83
C GLU A 76 -1.85 -1.65 12.55
N PRO A 77 -1.46 -0.35 12.60
CA PRO A 77 -1.39 0.46 11.40
C PRO A 77 -0.19 0.00 10.57
N SER A 78 -0.38 -1.00 9.71
CA SER A 78 0.61 -1.33 8.67
C SER A 78 0.74 -0.15 7.72
N SER A 79 1.70 0.73 8.01
CA SER A 79 2.24 1.74 7.11
C SER A 79 3.10 1.13 5.98
N GLU A 80 2.85 -0.12 5.64
CA GLU A 80 3.66 -0.95 4.77
C GLU A 80 2.74 -1.71 3.80
N GLU A 81 2.06 -1.05 2.86
CA GLU A 81 1.55 -1.80 1.70
C GLU A 81 1.26 -1.03 0.41
N GLN A 82 1.69 0.23 0.26
CA GLN A 82 1.72 0.85 -1.08
C GLN A 82 3.05 1.53 -1.40
N ALA A 83 4.14 0.92 -0.95
CA ALA A 83 5.27 0.72 -1.83
C ALA A 83 5.22 -0.72 -2.33
N VAL A 84 4.36 -1.02 -3.31
CA VAL A 84 4.77 -1.97 -4.35
C VAL A 84 5.82 -1.22 -5.18
N THR A 85 6.97 -0.98 -4.57
CA THR A 85 8.22 -1.12 -5.28
C THR A 85 8.30 -2.61 -5.51
N ASP A 86 8.08 -3.05 -6.74
CA ASP A 86 8.47 -4.35 -7.27
C ASP A 86 9.54 -5.02 -6.39
N PRO A 87 9.18 -5.96 -5.49
CA PRO A 87 10.19 -6.77 -4.85
C PRO A 87 10.69 -7.76 -5.91
N GLY A 88 11.75 -7.37 -6.60
CA GLY A 88 12.74 -8.29 -7.13
C GLY A 88 12.28 -9.19 -8.29
N ALA A 89 12.05 -8.61 -9.46
CA ALA A 89 12.36 -9.32 -10.71
C ALA A 89 13.84 -9.18 -11.12
N GLU A 90 14.71 -8.62 -10.27
CA GLU A 90 16.17 -8.74 -10.44
C GLU A 90 16.67 -10.16 -10.14
N GLU A 91 15.88 -11.04 -9.52
CA GLU A 91 16.29 -12.42 -9.23
C GLU A 91 16.17 -13.37 -10.45
N VAL A 92 15.54 -12.94 -11.56
CA VAL A 92 15.46 -13.79 -12.77
C VAL A 92 16.76 -13.80 -13.57
N LEU A 93 17.68 -12.84 -13.34
CA LEU A 93 18.98 -12.79 -14.04
C LEU A 93 19.99 -13.83 -13.51
N ALA A 94 19.81 -14.41 -12.32
CA ALA A 94 20.77 -15.36 -11.73
C ALA A 94 20.57 -16.82 -12.18
N LEU A 95 19.44 -17.18 -12.81
CA LEU A 95 19.24 -18.52 -13.39
C LEU A 95 19.90 -18.69 -14.77
N LEU A 96 20.55 -17.64 -15.29
CA LEU A 96 21.37 -17.69 -16.50
C LEU A 96 22.85 -18.06 -16.23
N GLU A 97 23.19 -18.43 -14.99
CA GLU A 97 24.56 -18.76 -14.54
C GLU A 97 24.70 -20.24 -14.10
N GLY A 98 23.85 -21.11 -14.65
CA GLY A 98 24.10 -22.55 -14.74
C GLY A 98 24.82 -22.89 -16.04
N ASP A 99 26.03 -22.35 -16.23
CA ASP A 99 26.98 -22.73 -17.27
C ASP A 99 27.44 -24.17 -16.98
N GLY A 100 26.62 -25.11 -17.41
CA GLY A 100 26.80 -26.56 -17.29
C GLY A 100 26.51 -27.17 -18.65
N ASP A 101 27.42 -26.91 -19.57
CA ASP A 101 27.67 -27.57 -20.84
C ASP A 101 26.65 -28.63 -21.30
N ILE A 102 25.67 -28.18 -22.10
CA ILE A 102 24.72 -29.04 -22.84
C ILE A 102 25.15 -29.25 -24.30
N LEU A 103 26.39 -28.88 -24.65
CA LEU A 103 26.95 -29.01 -26.00
C LEU A 103 28.07 -30.06 -26.08
N GLU A 104 28.60 -30.53 -24.95
CA GLU A 104 29.63 -31.58 -24.87
C GLU A 104 29.05 -33.01 -24.84
N GLU A 105 27.72 -33.18 -24.83
CA GLU A 105 27.08 -34.51 -25.01
C GLU A 105 26.67 -34.79 -26.47
N LEU A 106 27.26 -34.10 -27.44
CA LEU A 106 27.09 -34.36 -28.89
C LEU A 106 28.40 -34.67 -29.62
N GLU A 107 29.35 -35.29 -28.93
CA GLU A 107 30.46 -36.03 -29.53
C GLU A 107 30.08 -37.52 -29.44
N ASP A 108 29.51 -38.13 -30.48
CA ASP A 108 30.30 -38.74 -31.55
C ASP A 108 29.67 -38.59 -32.97
N PRO A 109 30.50 -38.55 -34.02
CA PRO A 109 30.25 -37.85 -35.29
C PRO A 109 29.97 -38.79 -36.47
N ALA A 110 29.31 -38.30 -37.53
CA ALA A 110 29.50 -38.85 -38.88
C ALA A 110 29.08 -37.87 -39.97
N ALA A 111 30.11 -37.34 -40.66
CA ALA A 111 30.02 -36.55 -41.86
C ALA A 111 29.39 -37.32 -43.03
N GLY A 112 28.74 -36.58 -43.93
CA GLY A 112 28.54 -37.03 -45.30
C GLY A 112 29.83 -36.90 -46.08
N THR A 113 30.34 -38.05 -46.56
CA THR A 113 30.89 -38.29 -47.90
C THR A 113 30.72 -39.76 -48.24
#